data_AF-A0A9K3P047-F1
#
_entry.id   AF-A0A9K3P047-F1
#
_cell.length_a   1.000
_cell.length_b   1.000
_cell.length_c   1.000
_cell.angle_alpha   90.00
_cell.angle_beta   90.00
_cell.angle_gamma   90.00
#
_symmetry.space_group_name_H-M   'P 1'
#
loop_
_entity.id
_entity.type
_entity.pdbx_description
1 polymer ?
#
loop_
_entity_poly.entity_id
_entity_poly.type
_entity_poly.pdbx_seq_one_letter_code
_entity_poly.pdbx_strand_id
1 'polypeptide(L)'
;MKKLTPLLLCILYVQLGYDIDGRELNDFFWRFKSVAEIKKVITDDDLIALVSDEVFQPTVIWKFGDVQVTCRTLGLSTATVKLIADDGTKQIACSTGTGPVDAAYKVVDLIVKALVKLLEYSMLRLQLALMR
;
A
#
# COMPACT_ATOMS: atom_id res chain seq x y z
N MET A 1 11.93 -11.04 29.71
CA MET A 1 11.62 -9.76 29.06
C MET A 1 12.93 -9.12 28.63
N LYS A 2 13.31 -9.26 27.34
CA LYS A 2 14.55 -8.65 26.82
C LYS A 2 14.38 -7.13 26.89
N LYS A 3 15.30 -6.43 27.53
CA LYS A 3 15.32 -4.96 27.54
C LYS A 3 15.42 -4.49 26.09
N LEU A 4 14.34 -3.91 25.58
CA LEU A 4 14.30 -3.35 24.25
C LEU A 4 15.08 -2.04 24.31
N THR A 5 16.38 -2.10 23.99
CA THR A 5 17.23 -0.92 23.93
C THR A 5 17.11 -0.25 22.55
N PRO A 6 17.26 1.07 22.44
CA PRO A 6 17.21 1.80 21.16
C PRO A 6 18.19 1.25 20.10
N LEU A 7 19.27 0.58 20.53
CA LEU A 7 20.19 -0.16 19.65
C LEU A 7 19.51 -1.30 18.86
N LEU A 8 18.52 -1.99 19.43
CA LEU A 8 17.81 -3.08 18.75
C LEU A 8 16.90 -2.54 17.63
N LEU A 9 16.37 -1.34 17.83
CA LEU A 9 15.50 -0.62 16.90
C LEU A 9 16.28 -0.11 15.69
N CYS A 10 17.49 0.40 15.94
CA CYS A 10 18.41 0.86 14.90
C CYS A 10 18.86 -0.30 13.99
N ILE A 11 19.14 -1.48 14.56
CA ILE A 11 19.49 -2.69 13.79
C ILE A 11 18.32 -3.12 12.88
N LEU A 12 17.08 -3.05 13.37
CA LEU A 12 15.90 -3.39 12.59
C LEU A 12 15.65 -2.41 11.44
N TYR A 13 15.81 -1.11 11.68
CA TYR A 13 15.68 -0.07 10.64
C TYR A 13 16.75 -0.18 9.55
N VAL A 14 17.99 -0.51 9.93
CA VAL A 14 19.08 -0.78 8.97
C VAL A 14 18.79 -2.07 8.18
N GLN A 15 18.21 -3.10 8.80
CA GLN A 15 17.77 -4.31 8.09
C GLN A 15 16.63 -4.03 7.09
N LEU A 16 15.79 -3.03 7.36
CA LEU A 16 14.75 -2.53 6.45
C LEU A 16 15.31 -1.55 5.39
N GLY A 17 16.58 -1.16 5.47
CA GLY A 17 17.28 -0.35 4.48
C GLY A 17 17.15 1.17 4.63
N TYR A 18 16.77 1.67 5.81
CA TYR A 18 16.52 3.10 6.05
C TYR A 18 17.57 3.71 7.00
N ASP A 19 18.07 4.90 6.65
CA ASP A 19 18.99 5.72 7.47
C ASP A 19 18.19 6.85 8.15
N ILE A 20 18.14 6.85 9.48
CA ILE A 20 17.30 7.76 10.28
C ILE A 20 18.12 8.48 11.34
N ASP A 21 17.80 9.76 11.56
CA ASP A 21 18.46 10.64 12.52
C ASP A 21 17.97 10.38 13.96
N GLY A 22 18.83 10.57 14.95
CA GLY A 22 18.63 10.04 16.32
C GLY A 22 17.42 10.58 17.10
N ARG A 23 16.78 11.66 16.61
CA ARG A 23 15.56 12.23 17.21
C ARG A 23 14.29 11.48 16.79
N GLU A 24 14.17 11.12 15.51
CA GLU A 24 13.03 10.36 14.99
C GLU A 24 12.99 8.95 15.57
N LEU A 25 14.17 8.36 15.81
CA LEU A 25 14.30 7.05 16.46
C LEU A 25 13.69 7.03 17.88
N ASN A 26 13.78 8.13 18.61
CA ASN A 26 13.32 8.20 19.99
C ASN A 26 11.80 8.30 20.08
N ASP A 27 11.18 9.05 19.17
CA ASP A 27 9.72 9.13 19.07
C ASP A 27 9.12 7.80 18.62
N PHE A 28 9.75 7.15 17.62
CA PHE A 28 9.39 5.80 17.18
C PHE A 28 9.46 4.79 18.33
N PHE A 29 10.50 4.88 19.17
CA PHE A 29 10.70 3.99 20.31
C PHE A 29 9.56 4.07 21.33
N TRP A 30 9.06 5.27 21.64
CA TRP A 30 7.95 5.44 22.58
C TRP A 30 6.65 4.84 22.05
N ARG A 31 6.36 5.02 20.75
CA ARG A 31 5.16 4.45 20.12
C ARG A 31 5.27 2.94 19.97
N PHE A 32 6.44 2.44 19.57
CA PHE A 32 6.71 0.99 19.55
C PHE A 32 6.47 0.39 20.93
N LYS A 33 6.94 1.05 21.99
CA LYS A 33 6.71 0.60 23.37
C LYS A 33 5.22 0.56 23.72
N SER A 34 4.44 1.57 23.33
CA SER A 34 2.99 1.59 23.55
C SER A 34 2.27 0.46 22.80
N VAL A 35 2.67 0.15 21.55
CA VAL A 35 2.07 -0.97 20.79
C VAL A 35 2.52 -2.33 21.33
N ALA A 36 3.79 -2.46 21.72
CA ALA A 36 4.35 -3.64 22.37
C ALA A 36 3.68 -3.98 23.70
N GLU A 37 3.26 -2.95 24.44
CA GLU A 37 2.57 -3.10 25.71
C GLU A 37 1.13 -3.60 25.53
N ILE A 38 0.50 -3.25 24.40
CA ILE A 38 -0.85 -3.69 24.03
C ILE A 38 -0.84 -5.09 23.41
N LYS A 39 0.06 -5.34 22.45
CA LYS A 39 0.26 -6.64 21.79
C LYS A 39 1.52 -7.32 22.33
N LYS A 40 1.35 -8.21 23.31
CA LYS A 40 2.42 -9.00 23.96
C LYS A 40 3.33 -9.78 22.99
N VAL A 41 2.93 -9.95 21.72
CA VAL A 41 3.72 -10.49 20.61
C VAL A 41 3.53 -9.56 19.42
N ILE A 42 4.63 -9.05 18.88
CA ILE A 42 4.66 -8.12 17.74
C ILE A 42 5.23 -8.90 16.56
N THR A 43 4.53 -8.89 15.43
CA THR A 43 4.98 -9.51 14.18
C THR A 43 5.68 -8.49 13.28
N ASP A 44 6.45 -8.96 12.30
CA ASP A 44 7.16 -8.08 11.35
C ASP A 44 6.21 -7.13 10.60
N ASP A 45 4.98 -7.58 10.30
CA ASP A 45 3.93 -6.74 9.71
C ASP A 45 3.49 -5.57 10.62
N ASP A 46 3.42 -5.78 11.94
CA ASP A 46 3.05 -4.72 12.89
C ASP A 46 4.18 -3.66 12.99
N LEU A 47 5.43 -4.09 12.82
CA LEU A 47 6.60 -3.22 12.74
C LEU A 47 6.60 -2.37 11.48
N ILE A 48 6.33 -2.96 10.32
CA ILE A 48 6.20 -2.26 9.04
C ILE A 48 5.05 -1.23 9.12
N ALA A 49 3.91 -1.60 9.71
CA ALA A 49 2.78 -0.69 9.89
C ALA A 49 3.13 0.53 10.75
N LEU A 50 3.88 0.33 11.84
CA LEU A 50 4.33 1.43 12.70
C LEU A 50 5.30 2.37 11.98
N VAL A 51 6.26 1.82 11.22
CA VAL A 51 7.22 2.61 10.44
C VAL A 51 6.51 3.41 9.35
N SER A 52 5.53 2.80 8.70
CA SER A 52 4.76 3.45 7.64
C SER A 52 3.93 4.64 8.14
N ASP A 53 3.50 4.63 9.41
CA ASP A 53 2.69 5.70 10.00
C ASP A 53 3.53 6.94 10.38
N GLU A 54 4.85 6.77 10.60
CA GLU A 54 5.73 7.86 11.05
C GLU A 54 6.58 8.48 9.92
N VAL A 55 6.92 7.72 8.88
CA VAL A 55 7.85 8.18 7.83
C VAL A 55 7.15 8.55 6.52
N PHE A 56 5.93 8.08 6.28
CA PHE A 56 5.24 8.28 5.00
C PHE A 56 3.78 8.69 5.22
N GLN A 57 3.53 10.01 5.26
CA GLN A 57 2.35 10.50 4.54
C GLN A 57 2.77 10.60 3.08
N PRO A 58 2.57 9.57 2.24
CA PRO A 58 2.85 9.71 0.83
C PRO A 58 2.04 10.90 0.35
N THR A 59 2.70 11.92 -0.22
CA THR A 59 2.00 13.00 -0.88
C THR A 59 1.04 12.37 -1.89
N VAL A 60 -0.26 12.46 -1.64
CA VAL A 60 -1.26 11.78 -2.44
C VAL A 60 -1.38 12.53 -3.76
N ILE A 61 -0.58 12.12 -4.74
CA ILE A 61 -0.54 12.73 -6.08
C ILE A 61 -1.84 12.43 -6.84
N TRP A 62 -2.40 11.24 -6.63
CA TRP A 62 -3.62 10.78 -7.28
C TRP A 62 -4.57 10.14 -6.28
N LYS A 63 -5.81 10.61 -6.27
CA LYS A 63 -6.93 9.98 -5.57
C LYS A 63 -7.76 9.17 -6.56
N PHE A 64 -8.16 7.98 -6.13
CA PHE A 64 -9.05 7.14 -6.92
C PHE A 64 -10.48 7.69 -6.86
N GLY A 65 -11.08 7.95 -8.02
CA GLY A 65 -12.44 8.44 -8.11
C GLY A 65 -13.43 7.31 -8.38
N ASP A 66 -13.25 6.62 -9.50
CA ASP A 66 -14.23 5.65 -10.00
C ASP A 66 -13.59 4.66 -10.96
N VAL A 67 -14.11 3.44 -11.03
CA VAL A 67 -13.69 2.43 -11.99
C VAL A 67 -14.86 1.61 -12.51
N GLN A 68 -14.92 1.48 -13.82
CA GLN A 68 -15.85 0.60 -14.50
C GLN A 68 -15.06 -0.38 -15.34
N VAL A 69 -15.27 -1.67 -15.12
CA VAL A 69 -14.63 -2.72 -15.91
C VAL A 69 -15.69 -3.59 -16.55
N THR A 70 -15.56 -3.79 -17.85
CA THR A 70 -16.42 -4.69 -18.64
C THR A 70 -15.60 -5.88 -19.08
N CYS A 71 -15.87 -7.03 -18.46
CA CYS A 71 -15.26 -8.31 -18.83
C CYS A 71 -16.07 -8.97 -19.94
N ARG A 72 -15.38 -9.46 -20.97
CA ARG A 72 -16.01 -10.25 -22.04
C ARG A 72 -15.35 -11.62 -22.12
N THR A 73 -16.15 -12.68 -22.23
CA THR A 73 -15.67 -14.08 -22.31
C THR A 73 -14.89 -14.35 -23.60
N LEU A 74 -15.29 -13.70 -24.70
CA LEU A 74 -14.62 -13.77 -25.99
C LEU A 74 -14.27 -12.33 -26.43
N GLY A 75 -13.02 -11.93 -26.22
CA GLY A 75 -12.51 -10.63 -26.65
C GLY A 75 -11.70 -9.89 -25.58
N LEU A 76 -11.36 -8.63 -25.89
CA LEU A 76 -10.67 -7.76 -24.96
C LEU A 76 -11.62 -7.26 -23.88
N SER A 77 -11.11 -7.19 -22.65
CA SER A 77 -11.81 -6.52 -21.54
C SER A 77 -11.54 -5.02 -21.63
N THR A 78 -12.54 -4.21 -21.31
CA THR A 78 -12.42 -2.74 -21.33
C THR A 78 -12.51 -2.22 -19.90
N ALA A 79 -11.62 -1.30 -19.54
CA ALA A 79 -11.68 -0.58 -18.28
C ALA A 79 -11.77 0.92 -18.54
N THR A 80 -12.54 1.61 -17.71
CA THR A 80 -12.62 3.06 -17.63
C THR A 80 -12.30 3.45 -16.19
N VAL A 81 -11.29 4.29 -15.99
CA VAL A 81 -10.85 4.73 -14.66
C VAL A 81 -10.91 6.24 -14.61
N LYS A 82 -11.39 6.75 -13.47
CA LYS A 82 -11.40 8.16 -13.12
C LYS A 82 -10.44 8.37 -11.97
N LEU A 83 -9.38 9.15 -12.22
CA LEU A 83 -8.44 9.60 -11.21
C LEU A 83 -8.61 11.10 -10.97
N ILE A 84 -8.36 11.52 -9.74
CA ILE A 84 -8.44 12.91 -9.30
C ILE A 84 -7.02 13.31 -8.89
N ALA A 85 -6.44 14.29 -9.58
CA ALA A 85 -5.13 14.83 -9.23
C ALA A 85 -5.18 15.61 -7.90
N ASP A 86 -4.04 15.94 -7.32
CA ASP A 86 -3.94 16.71 -6.08
C ASP A 86 -4.59 18.10 -6.20
N ASP A 87 -4.55 18.70 -7.38
CA ASP A 87 -5.18 19.98 -7.71
C ASP A 87 -6.72 19.90 -7.86
N GLY A 88 -7.28 18.68 -7.85
CA GLY A 88 -8.71 18.42 -8.01
C GLY A 88 -9.15 18.16 -9.46
N THR A 89 -8.25 18.27 -10.46
CA THR A 89 -8.54 17.91 -11.84
C THR A 89 -8.91 16.44 -11.97
N LYS A 90 -10.04 16.18 -12.64
CA LYS A 90 -10.55 14.83 -12.90
C LYS A 90 -10.07 14.37 -14.26
N GLN A 91 -9.30 13.29 -14.29
CA GLN A 91 -8.87 12.64 -15.52
C GLN A 91 -9.61 11.32 -15.69
N ILE A 92 -10.22 11.14 -16.85
CA ILE A 92 -10.96 9.94 -17.22
C ILE A 92 -10.31 9.40 -18.48
N ALA A 93 -9.89 8.14 -18.43
CA ALA A 93 -9.39 7.43 -19.59
C ALA A 93 -10.01 6.03 -19.65
N CYS A 94 -9.97 5.44 -20.83
CA CYS A 94 -10.39 4.08 -21.05
C CYS A 94 -9.36 3.33 -21.90
N SER A 95 -9.24 2.04 -21.66
CA SER A 95 -8.31 1.17 -22.38
C SER A 95 -8.83 -0.25 -22.44
N THR A 96 -8.26 -1.02 -23.36
CA THR A 96 -8.58 -2.43 -23.55
C THR A 96 -7.39 -3.29 -23.19
N GLY A 97 -7.67 -4.46 -22.63
CA GLY A 97 -6.68 -5.39 -22.13
C GLY A 97 -7.07 -6.84 -22.34
N THR A 98 -6.12 -7.73 -22.14
CA THR A 98 -6.35 -9.19 -22.22
C THR A 98 -7.22 -9.69 -21.06
N GLY A 99 -7.33 -8.91 -19.98
CA GLY A 99 -8.22 -9.15 -18.86
C GLY A 99 -8.64 -7.86 -18.16
N PRO A 100 -9.56 -7.94 -17.18
CA PRO A 100 -10.04 -6.77 -16.45
C PRO A 100 -8.95 -6.01 -15.71
N VAL A 101 -8.01 -6.75 -15.11
CA VAL A 101 -6.87 -6.19 -14.38
C VAL A 101 -5.91 -5.50 -15.35
N ASP A 102 -5.50 -6.17 -16.43
CA ASP A 102 -4.64 -5.60 -17.47
C ASP A 102 -5.22 -4.31 -18.07
N ALA A 103 -6.53 -4.32 -18.39
CA ALA A 103 -7.21 -3.15 -18.90
C ALA A 103 -7.18 -1.98 -17.92
N ALA A 104 -7.45 -2.22 -16.63
CA ALA A 104 -7.44 -1.17 -15.61
C ALA A 104 -6.03 -0.58 -15.41
N TYR A 105 -5.00 -1.42 -15.37
CA TYR A 105 -3.62 -0.97 -15.24
C TYR A 105 -3.18 -0.11 -16.41
N LYS A 106 -3.53 -0.50 -17.65
CA LYS A 106 -3.25 0.32 -18.84
C LYS A 106 -3.88 1.70 -18.77
N VAL A 107 -5.09 1.81 -18.20
CA VAL A 107 -5.71 3.13 -18.02
C VAL A 107 -4.94 3.98 -17.01
N VAL A 108 -4.53 3.39 -15.89
CA VAL A 108 -3.73 4.09 -14.87
C VAL A 108 -2.40 4.54 -15.45
N ASP A 109 -1.72 3.68 -16.22
CA ASP A 109 -0.46 3.99 -16.92
C ASP A 109 -0.62 5.17 -17.88
N LEU A 110 -1.72 5.24 -18.64
CA LEU A 110 -2.02 6.35 -19.54
C LEU A 110 -2.19 7.70 -18.82
N ILE A 111 -2.81 7.69 -17.64
CA ILE A 111 -3.06 8.91 -16.85
C ILE A 111 -1.81 9.34 -16.10
N VAL A 112 -1.15 8.41 -15.41
CA VAL A 112 -0.02 8.69 -14.52
C VAL A 112 1.29 8.90 -15.30
N LYS A 113 1.43 8.27 -16.48
CA LYS A 113 2.63 8.33 -17.35
C LYS A 113 3.94 8.02 -16.62
N ALA A 114 3.87 7.22 -15.57
CA ALA A 114 5.03 6.74 -14.82
C ALA A 114 5.18 5.24 -15.06
N LEU A 115 6.42 4.77 -15.15
CA LEU A 115 6.70 3.34 -15.23
C LEU A 115 6.37 2.67 -13.89
N VAL A 116 5.17 2.07 -13.80
CA VAL A 116 4.73 1.32 -12.63
C VAL A 116 4.90 -0.18 -12.92
N LYS A 117 5.61 -0.88 -12.03
CA LYS A 117 5.74 -2.34 -12.09
C LYS A 117 4.86 -2.97 -11.02
N LEU A 118 3.95 -3.84 -11.43
CA LEU A 118 3.22 -4.70 -10.49
C LEU A 118 4.21 -5.66 -9.84
N LEU A 119 4.42 -5.51 -8.53
CA LEU A 119 5.30 -6.39 -7.75
C LEU A 119 4.56 -7.65 -7.30
N GLU A 120 3.37 -7.48 -6.73
CA GLU A 120 2.58 -8.56 -6.18
C GLU A 120 1.08 -8.26 -6.30
N TYR A 121 0.28 -9.31 -6.54
CA TYR A 121 -1.17 -9.25 -6.42
C TYR A 121 -1.66 -10.51 -5.71
N SER A 122 -2.58 -10.35 -4.75
CA SER A 122 -3.21 -11.47 -4.04
C SER A 122 -4.73 -11.35 -4.13
N MET A 123 -5.40 -12.45 -4.48
CA MET A 123 -6.85 -12.55 -4.48
C MET A 123 -7.27 -13.57 -3.42
N LEU A 124 -7.81 -13.07 -2.31
CA LEU A 124 -8.35 -13.92 -1.26
C LEU A 124 -9.83 -14.13 -1.49
N ARG A 125 -10.26 -15.39 -1.47
CA ARG A 125 -11.68 -15.72 -1.37
C ARG A 125 -12.13 -15.52 0.06
N LEU A 126 -13.18 -14.73 0.26
CA LEU A 126 -13.91 -14.74 1.52
C LEU A 126 -14.67 -16.07 1.64
N GLN A 127 -14.17 -16.97 2.48
CA GLN A 127 -14.93 -18.14 2.88
C GLN A 127 -15.95 -17.68 3.92
N LEU A 128 -17.18 -17.43 3.46
CA LEU A 128 -18.33 -17.38 4.36
C LEU A 128 -18.42 -18.74 5.04
N ALA A 129 -17.87 -18.82 6.26
CA ALA A 129 -18.21 -19.85 7.21
C ALA A 129 -19.69 -19.66 7.55
N LEU A 130 -20.58 -20.18 6.70
CA LEU A 130 -21.92 -20.54 7.13
C LEU A 130 -21.72 -21.52 8.28
N MET A 131 -22.00 -21.05 9.50
CA MET A 131 -22.09 -21.89 10.69
C MET A 131 -22.89 -23.14 10.32
N ARG A 132 -22.23 -24.29 10.42
CA ARG A 132 -22.86 -25.60 10.56
C ARG A 132 -22.53 -26.11 11.94
#